data_AF-A0A9E8Z7W4-F1
#
_entry.id   AF-A0A9E8Z7W4-F1
#
_cell.length_a   1.000
_cell.length_b   1.000
_cell.length_c   1.000
_cell.angle_alpha   90.00
_cell.angle_beta   90.00
_cell.angle_gamma   90.00
#
_symmetry.space_group_name_H-M   'P 1'
#
loop_
_entity.id
_entity.type
_entity.pdbx_description
1 polymer ?
#
loop_
_entity_poly.entity_id
_entity_poly.type
_entity_poly.pdbx_seq_one_letter_code
_entity_poly.pdbx_strand_id
1 'polypeptide(L)'
;MGLFFDVLSAINNPNQQGSVDQLSSIVNTINQTTSGVDSATTQTALSALTGGLRSMLKQQPKTGPGGLESMLSQFTGSGSSGLGMLSSVLSPQMQQQLAQTVAQKTGLSANMVQSMLPGLITAALGFLKMGSGKPGSTASNTVLSSFLDGNRDGDVDLGDAFKFATRFLNPPARL
;
A
#
# COMPACT_ATOMS: atom_id res chain seq x y z
N MET A 1 -6.77 5.83 14.38
CA MET A 1 -7.07 4.38 14.25
C MET A 1 -6.20 3.87 13.11
N GLY A 2 -5.50 2.74 13.28
CA GLY A 2 -4.46 2.31 12.32
C GLY A 2 -5.03 1.72 11.02
N LEU A 3 -4.28 1.84 9.91
CA LEU A 3 -4.67 1.34 8.58
C LEU A 3 -5.17 -0.10 8.56
N PHE A 4 -4.57 -0.98 9.37
CA PHE A 4 -4.99 -2.37 9.45
C PHE A 4 -6.42 -2.51 9.95
N PHE A 5 -6.84 -1.66 10.88
CA PHE A 5 -8.20 -1.69 11.39
C PHE A 5 -9.20 -1.29 10.29
N ASP A 6 -8.86 -0.28 9.47
CA ASP A 6 -9.68 0.09 8.31
C ASP A 6 -9.75 -1.04 7.29
N VAL A 7 -8.65 -1.76 7.08
CA VAL A 7 -8.62 -2.96 6.22
C VAL A 7 -9.51 -4.07 6.80
N LEU A 8 -9.48 -4.30 8.12
CA LEU A 8 -10.37 -5.27 8.77
C LEU A 8 -11.84 -4.84 8.67
N SER A 9 -12.13 -3.56 8.88
CA SER A 9 -13.47 -3.01 8.67
C SER A 9 -13.92 -3.16 7.22
N ALA A 10 -13.00 -3.01 6.26
CA ALA A 10 -13.26 -3.22 4.85
C ALA A 10 -13.58 -4.68 4.51
N ILE A 11 -12.83 -5.62 5.06
CA ILE A 11 -13.07 -7.06 4.92
C ILE A 11 -14.43 -7.44 5.52
N ASN A 12 -14.78 -6.85 6.67
CA ASN A 12 -16.06 -7.11 7.32
C ASN A 12 -17.24 -6.34 6.68
N ASN A 13 -17.00 -5.43 5.74
CA ASN A 13 -18.05 -4.65 5.10
C ASN A 13 -18.44 -5.26 3.75
N PRO A 14 -19.67 -5.80 3.61
CA PRO A 14 -20.12 -6.41 2.36
C PRO A 14 -20.18 -5.43 1.18
N ASN A 15 -20.22 -4.12 1.46
CA ASN A 15 -20.24 -3.06 0.45
C ASN A 15 -18.85 -2.67 -0.08
N GLN A 16 -17.77 -3.21 0.50
CA GLN A 16 -16.39 -2.95 0.11
C GLN A 16 -15.76 -4.17 -0.58
N GLN A 17 -14.65 -3.96 -1.28
CA GLN A 17 -13.97 -4.99 -2.08
C GLN A 17 -12.96 -5.84 -1.30
N GLY A 18 -12.71 -5.52 -0.03
CA GLY A 18 -11.74 -6.22 0.81
C GLY A 18 -12.14 -7.67 1.12
N SER A 19 -11.17 -8.57 0.99
CA SER A 19 -11.31 -9.98 1.39
C SER A 19 -10.04 -10.49 2.08
N VAL A 20 -10.17 -11.51 2.93
CA VAL A 20 -9.02 -12.18 3.57
C VAL A 20 -8.08 -12.81 2.51
N ASP A 21 -8.61 -13.36 1.42
CA ASP A 21 -7.80 -13.90 0.32
C ASP A 21 -6.94 -12.84 -0.38
N GLN A 22 -7.47 -11.63 -0.54
CA GLN A 22 -6.72 -10.50 -1.10
C GLN A 22 -5.62 -10.08 -0.14
N LEU A 23 -5.93 -9.97 1.16
CA LEU A 23 -4.94 -9.66 2.19
C LEU A 23 -3.80 -10.68 2.18
N SER A 24 -4.13 -11.97 2.11
CA SER A 24 -3.17 -13.07 2.02
C SER A 24 -2.29 -12.97 0.78
N SER A 25 -2.90 -12.74 -0.38
CA SER A 25 -2.17 -12.56 -1.65
C SER A 25 -1.21 -11.38 -1.58
N ILE A 26 -1.63 -10.24 -1.03
CA ILE A 26 -0.80 -9.05 -0.88
C ILE A 26 0.38 -9.31 0.06
N VAL A 27 0.13 -9.93 1.21
CA VAL A 27 1.18 -10.29 2.17
C VAL A 27 2.19 -11.25 1.54
N ASN A 28 1.72 -12.23 0.76
CA ASN A 28 2.59 -13.16 0.04
C ASN A 28 3.42 -12.45 -1.04
N THR A 29 2.85 -11.51 -1.79
CA THR A 29 3.59 -10.69 -2.76
C THR A 29 4.70 -9.90 -2.08
N ILE A 30 4.42 -9.27 -0.94
CA ILE A 30 5.45 -8.54 -0.17
C ILE A 30 6.55 -9.50 0.30
N ASN A 31 6.18 -10.64 0.88
CA ASN A 31 7.15 -11.64 1.35
C ASN A 31 8.03 -12.19 0.21
N GLN A 32 7.45 -12.47 -0.96
CA GLN A 32 8.22 -12.91 -2.13
C GLN A 32 9.13 -11.82 -2.66
N THR A 33 8.63 -10.57 -2.71
CA THR A 33 9.40 -9.42 -3.16
C THR A 33 10.55 -9.08 -2.21
N THR A 34 10.33 -9.28 -0.90
CA THR A 34 11.31 -9.04 0.18
C THR A 34 12.03 -10.31 0.61
N SER A 35 12.02 -11.34 -0.23
CA SER A 35 12.68 -12.62 0.07
C SER A 35 14.16 -12.41 0.33
N GLY A 36 14.62 -12.79 1.52
CA GLY A 36 16.00 -12.55 1.99
C GLY A 36 16.21 -11.24 2.76
N VAL A 37 15.16 -10.48 3.05
CA VAL A 37 15.18 -9.28 3.90
C VAL A 37 14.44 -9.57 5.21
N ASP A 38 15.04 -9.21 6.35
CA ASP A 38 14.42 -9.38 7.67
C ASP A 38 13.11 -8.59 7.80
N SER A 39 12.15 -9.11 8.58
CA SER A 39 10.83 -8.49 8.75
C SER A 39 10.89 -7.06 9.30
N ALA A 40 11.87 -6.74 10.15
CA ALA A 40 12.09 -5.39 10.66
C ALA A 40 12.49 -4.44 9.53
N THR A 41 13.44 -4.87 8.69
CA THR A 41 13.89 -4.10 7.52
C THR A 41 12.78 -3.96 6.49
N THR A 42 11.97 -4.99 6.26
CA THR A 42 10.79 -4.92 5.39
C THR A 42 9.74 -3.93 5.90
N GLN A 43 9.49 -3.90 7.22
CA GLN A 43 8.59 -2.91 7.84
C GLN A 43 9.11 -1.49 7.65
N THR A 44 10.40 -1.26 7.90
CA THR A 44 11.04 0.04 7.66
C THR A 44 11.01 0.43 6.19
N ALA A 45 11.25 -0.54 5.29
CA ALA A 45 11.23 -0.32 3.85
C ALA A 45 9.86 0.09 3.36
N LEU A 46 8.83 -0.66 3.77
CA LEU A 46 7.43 -0.36 3.49
C LEU A 46 7.06 1.02 4.01
N SER A 47 7.34 1.32 5.29
CA SER A 47 6.96 2.60 5.90
C SER A 47 7.65 3.78 5.22
N ALA A 48 8.95 3.67 4.91
CA ALA A 48 9.69 4.69 4.17
C ALA A 48 9.16 4.87 2.74
N LEU A 49 8.88 3.77 2.05
CA LEU A 49 8.33 3.78 0.69
C LEU A 49 6.95 4.42 0.65
N THR A 50 6.09 4.06 1.59
CA THR A 50 4.70 4.52 1.62
C THR A 50 4.59 5.93 2.15
N GLY A 51 5.46 6.34 3.08
CA GLY A 51 5.59 7.74 3.50
C GLY A 51 6.09 8.65 2.37
N GLY A 52 7.03 8.18 1.56
CA GLY A 52 7.46 8.86 0.34
C GLY A 52 6.34 8.95 -0.70
N LEU A 53 5.71 7.82 -1.02
CA LEU A 53 4.58 7.75 -1.96
C LEU A 53 3.47 8.70 -1.54
N ARG A 54 3.11 8.71 -0.26
CA ARG A 54 2.08 9.59 0.28
C ARG A 54 2.43 11.06 0.16
N SER A 55 3.67 11.43 0.49
CA SER A 55 4.14 12.82 0.37
C SER A 55 4.06 13.28 -1.08
N MET A 56 4.44 12.40 -2.01
CA MET A 56 4.35 12.64 -3.46
C MET A 56 2.90 12.78 -3.94
N LEU A 57 2.01 11.89 -3.47
CA LEU A 57 0.58 11.93 -3.78
C LEU A 57 -0.10 13.19 -3.23
N LYS A 58 0.26 13.63 -2.03
CA LYS A 58 -0.21 14.91 -1.45
C LYS A 58 0.34 16.14 -2.19
N GLN A 59 1.57 16.06 -2.71
CA GLN A 59 2.22 17.16 -3.41
C GLN A 59 1.73 17.34 -4.85
N GLN A 60 1.06 16.34 -5.45
CA GLN A 60 0.45 16.53 -6.77
C GLN A 60 -0.84 17.38 -6.67
N PRO A 61 -0.87 18.59 -7.26
CA PRO A 61 -2.03 19.48 -7.18
C PRO A 61 -3.27 18.99 -7.96
N LYS A 62 -3.15 17.89 -8.72
CA LYS A 62 -4.23 17.31 -9.55
C LYS A 62 -4.84 16.03 -8.96
N THR A 63 -4.31 15.53 -7.85
CA THR A 63 -4.65 14.23 -7.25
C THR A 63 -5.00 14.44 -5.78
N GLY A 64 -6.00 15.28 -5.52
CA GLY A 64 -6.69 15.27 -4.23
C GLY A 64 -7.28 13.88 -3.92
N PRO A 65 -7.85 13.66 -2.72
CA PRO A 65 -8.42 12.36 -2.33
C PRO A 65 -9.33 11.72 -3.40
N GLY A 66 -10.17 12.54 -4.06
CA GLY A 66 -11.04 12.09 -5.15
C GLY A 66 -10.32 11.71 -6.46
N GLY A 67 -9.14 12.26 -6.73
CA GLY A 67 -8.31 11.89 -7.88
C GLY A 67 -7.67 10.52 -7.70
N LEU A 68 -7.19 10.22 -6.48
CA LEU A 68 -6.70 8.89 -6.12
C LEU A 68 -7.82 7.85 -6.04
N GLU A 69 -8.99 8.20 -5.53
CA GLU A 69 -10.16 7.32 -5.59
C GLU A 69 -10.54 7.01 -7.04
N SER A 70 -10.49 8.01 -7.93
CA SER A 70 -10.75 7.83 -9.37
C SER A 70 -9.66 7.01 -10.06
N MET A 71 -8.39 7.18 -9.69
CA MET A 71 -7.27 6.35 -10.18
C MET A 71 -7.42 4.89 -9.73
N LEU A 72 -7.74 4.68 -8.46
CA LEU A 72 -7.91 3.35 -7.89
C LEU A 72 -9.16 2.68 -8.47
N SER A 73 -10.26 3.42 -8.65
CA SER A 73 -11.47 2.94 -9.33
C SER A 73 -11.17 2.53 -10.78
N GLN A 74 -10.36 3.29 -11.51
CA GLN A 74 -9.90 2.91 -12.85
C GLN A 74 -8.96 1.71 -12.84
N PHE A 75 -8.13 1.56 -11.80
CA PHE A 75 -7.33 0.35 -11.56
C PHE A 75 -8.21 -0.89 -11.30
N THR A 76 -9.41 -0.71 -10.72
CA THR A 76 -10.37 -1.80 -10.49
C THR A 76 -11.29 -2.13 -11.68
N GLY A 77 -11.52 -1.18 -12.58
CA GLY A 77 -12.54 -1.29 -13.63
C GLY A 77 -12.07 -1.93 -14.94
N SER A 78 -10.77 -2.01 -15.22
CA SER A 78 -10.29 -2.51 -16.52
C SER A 78 -8.87 -3.04 -16.40
N GLY A 79 -8.69 -4.30 -16.82
CA GLY A 79 -7.36 -4.90 -16.96
C GLY A 79 -6.42 -4.01 -17.78
N SER A 80 -5.12 -4.09 -17.46
CA SER A 80 -4.02 -3.51 -18.24
C SER A 80 -3.84 -1.98 -18.18
N SER A 81 -4.91 -1.18 -18.07
CA SER A 81 -4.81 0.31 -18.14
C SER A 81 -4.37 0.98 -16.84
N GLY A 82 -4.60 0.35 -15.68
CA GLY A 82 -4.22 0.90 -14.38
C GLY A 82 -2.71 0.99 -14.14
N LEU A 83 -1.93 0.06 -14.71
CA LEU A 83 -0.46 0.06 -14.58
C LEU A 83 0.19 1.20 -15.37
N GLY A 84 -0.39 1.60 -16.52
CA GLY A 84 0.10 2.72 -17.34
C GLY A 84 -0.12 4.09 -16.70
N MET A 85 -1.19 4.24 -15.91
CA MET A 85 -1.46 5.47 -15.17
C MET A 85 -0.56 5.58 -13.92
N LEU A 86 -0.24 4.44 -13.29
CA LEU A 86 0.71 4.39 -12.19
C LEU A 86 2.12 4.81 -12.64
N SER A 87 2.59 4.35 -13.80
CA SER A 87 3.88 4.79 -14.36
C SER A 87 3.86 6.25 -14.83
N SER A 88 2.68 6.81 -15.13
CA SER A 88 2.50 8.23 -15.39
C SER A 88 2.54 9.09 -14.11
N VAL A 89 2.08 8.55 -12.97
CA VAL A 89 2.13 9.21 -11.65
C VAL A 89 3.46 9.02 -10.92
N LEU A 90 4.07 7.83 -11.04
CA LEU A 90 5.40 7.51 -10.53
C LEU A 90 6.41 7.57 -11.67
N SER A 91 6.89 8.79 -11.94
CA SER A 91 7.95 8.97 -12.93
C SER A 91 9.22 8.17 -12.53
N PRO A 92 10.08 7.79 -13.49
CA PRO A 92 11.32 7.07 -13.21
C PRO A 92 12.22 7.79 -12.20
N GLN A 93 12.23 9.13 -12.23
CA GLN A 93 12.96 9.96 -11.27
C GLN A 93 12.39 9.84 -9.85
N MET A 94 11.07 9.78 -9.70
CA MET A 94 10.43 9.60 -8.40
C MET A 94 10.69 8.19 -7.84
N GLN A 95 10.67 7.17 -8.70
CA GLN A 95 11.05 5.81 -8.31
C GLN A 95 12.50 5.74 -7.82
N GLN A 96 13.42 6.45 -8.49
CA GLN A 96 14.82 6.57 -8.03
C GLN A 96 14.92 7.27 -6.67
N GLN A 97 14.21 8.39 -6.46
CA GLN A 97 14.22 9.10 -5.18
C GLN A 97 13.64 8.26 -4.04
N LEU A 98 12.54 7.53 -4.30
CA LEU A 98 11.96 6.57 -3.36
C LEU A 98 12.96 5.47 -3.04
N ALA A 99 13.59 4.89 -4.06
CA ALA A 99 14.58 3.83 -3.86
C ALA A 99 15.75 4.29 -2.99
N GLN A 100 16.28 5.49 -3.24
CA GLN A 100 17.36 6.08 -2.45
C GLN A 100 16.94 6.36 -1.01
N THR A 101 15.74 6.90 -0.81
CA THR A 101 15.20 7.19 0.54
C THR A 101 15.04 5.91 1.34
N VAL A 102 14.44 4.89 0.73
CA VAL A 102 14.23 3.58 1.36
C VAL A 102 15.57 2.89 1.61
N ALA A 103 16.51 2.92 0.66
CA ALA A 103 17.86 2.39 0.83
C ALA A 103 18.58 3.02 2.03
N GLN A 104 18.51 4.35 2.17
CA GLN A 104 19.11 5.06 3.31
C GLN A 104 18.47 4.70 4.65
N LYS A 105 17.16 4.43 4.68
CA LYS A 105 16.42 4.08 5.90
C LYS A 105 16.59 2.62 6.31
N THR A 106 16.75 1.74 5.33
CA THR A 106 16.79 0.27 5.53
C THR A 106 18.21 -0.29 5.57
N GLY A 107 19.19 0.45 5.05
CA GLY A 107 20.54 -0.04 4.82
C GLY A 107 20.65 -0.97 3.60
N LEU A 108 19.57 -1.18 2.85
CA LEU A 108 19.59 -1.98 1.63
C LEU A 108 20.22 -1.21 0.45
N SER A 109 20.78 -1.94 -0.51
CA SER A 109 21.29 -1.36 -1.75
C SER A 109 20.16 -0.75 -2.57
N ALA A 110 20.38 0.45 -3.15
CA ALA A 110 19.39 1.11 -4.01
C ALA A 110 18.91 0.22 -5.17
N ASN A 111 19.80 -0.59 -5.77
CA ASN A 111 19.42 -1.57 -6.79
C ASN A 111 18.45 -2.64 -6.27
N MET A 112 18.65 -3.13 -5.04
CA MET A 112 17.75 -4.11 -4.44
C MET A 112 16.38 -3.48 -4.22
N VAL A 113 16.33 -2.28 -3.65
CA VAL A 113 15.08 -1.54 -3.44
C VAL A 113 14.37 -1.23 -4.78
N GLN A 114 15.10 -0.85 -5.83
CA GLN A 114 14.54 -0.66 -7.17
C GLN A 114 13.91 -1.92 -7.74
N SER A 115 14.51 -3.08 -7.47
CA SER A 115 13.99 -4.39 -7.90
C SER A 115 12.69 -4.74 -7.16
N MET A 116 12.58 -4.29 -5.91
CA MET A 116 11.44 -4.56 -5.02
C MET A 116 10.29 -3.57 -5.20
N LEU A 117 10.59 -2.34 -5.63
CA LEU A 117 9.66 -1.24 -5.78
C LEU A 117 8.38 -1.61 -6.54
N PRO A 118 8.44 -2.25 -7.72
CA PRO A 118 7.23 -2.61 -8.47
C PRO A 118 6.29 -3.51 -7.66
N GLY A 119 6.83 -4.55 -7.01
CA GLY A 119 6.05 -5.49 -6.20
C GLY A 119 5.45 -4.82 -4.95
N LEU A 120 6.24 -3.98 -4.27
CA LEU A 120 5.79 -3.22 -3.10
C LEU A 120 4.70 -2.20 -3.45
N ILE A 121 4.81 -1.53 -4.59
CA ILE A 121 3.78 -0.60 -5.05
C ILE A 121 2.50 -1.35 -5.41
N THR A 122 2.59 -2.47 -6.15
CA THR A 122 1.42 -3.29 -6.47
C THR A 122 0.73 -3.79 -5.19
N ALA A 123 1.50 -4.22 -4.19
CA ALA A 123 0.97 -4.63 -2.90
C ALA A 123 0.29 -3.49 -2.14
N ALA A 124 0.92 -2.30 -2.08
CA ALA A 124 0.35 -1.12 -1.44
C ALA A 124 -0.96 -0.69 -2.10
N LEU A 125 -1.02 -0.68 -3.44
CA LEU A 125 -2.25 -0.40 -4.18
C LEU A 125 -3.33 -1.47 -3.94
N GLY A 126 -2.93 -2.74 -3.84
CA GLY A 126 -3.80 -3.83 -3.44
C GLY A 126 -4.44 -3.58 -2.07
N PHE A 127 -3.65 -3.13 -1.09
CA PHE A 127 -4.15 -2.73 0.23
C PHE A 127 -5.16 -1.59 0.14
N LEU A 128 -4.82 -0.52 -0.58
CA LEU A 128 -5.72 0.62 -0.77
C LEU A 128 -7.02 0.22 -1.48
N LYS A 129 -6.95 -0.74 -2.42
CA LYS A 129 -8.12 -1.28 -3.13
C LYS A 129 -9.09 -1.97 -2.18
N MET A 130 -8.65 -2.59 -1.09
CA MET A 130 -9.55 -3.31 -0.18
C MET A 130 -10.63 -2.39 0.40
N GLY A 131 -10.29 -1.13 0.69
CA GLY A 131 -11.24 -0.13 1.17
C GLY A 131 -12.20 0.41 0.11
N SER A 132 -11.99 0.12 -1.17
CA SER A 132 -12.84 0.64 -2.25
C SER A 132 -14.23 0.00 -2.22
N GLY A 133 -15.26 0.78 -2.52
CA GLY A 133 -16.62 0.29 -2.69
C GLY A 133 -16.73 -0.69 -3.86
N LYS A 134 -17.60 -1.70 -3.73
CA LYS A 134 -17.96 -2.56 -4.86
C LYS A 134 -18.64 -1.74 -5.97
N PRO A 135 -18.55 -2.15 -7.24
CA PRO A 135 -19.29 -1.51 -8.33
C PRO A 135 -20.80 -1.41 -7.98
N GLY A 136 -21.34 -0.19 -8.00
CA GLY A 136 -22.74 0.08 -7.59
C GLY A 136 -22.93 0.48 -6.12
N SER A 137 -21.87 0.50 -5.31
CA SER A 137 -21.89 0.99 -3.93
C SER A 137 -21.41 2.44 -3.85
N THR A 138 -22.07 3.26 -3.03
CA THR A 138 -21.63 4.63 -2.69
C THR A 138 -20.55 4.66 -1.59
N ALA A 139 -20.04 3.49 -1.19
CA ALA A 139 -19.03 3.38 -0.15
C ALA A 139 -17.71 4.06 -0.57
N SER A 140 -17.36 5.14 0.14
CA SER A 140 -16.08 5.84 -0.02
C SER A 140 -14.91 4.96 0.43
N ASN A 141 -13.72 5.21 -0.15
CA ASN A 141 -12.55 4.43 0.19
C ASN A 141 -11.96 4.82 1.56
N THR A 142 -12.41 4.12 2.60
CA THR A 142 -11.95 4.31 3.99
C THR A 142 -10.44 4.10 4.15
N VAL A 143 -9.87 3.06 3.55
CA VAL A 143 -8.42 2.76 3.63
C VAL A 143 -7.58 3.85 2.96
N LEU A 144 -8.01 4.32 1.79
CA LEU A 144 -7.33 5.41 1.08
C LEU A 144 -7.49 6.75 1.81
N SER A 145 -8.68 7.02 2.36
CA SER A 145 -8.93 8.22 3.15
C SER A 145 -8.01 8.25 4.37
N SER A 146 -7.95 7.17 5.15
CA SER A 146 -7.02 7.04 6.29
C SER A 146 -5.56 7.17 5.84
N PHE A 147 -5.18 6.51 4.74
CA PHE A 147 -3.84 6.62 4.16
C PHE A 147 -3.47 8.05 3.80
N LEU A 148 -4.40 8.84 3.28
CA LEU A 148 -4.17 10.24 2.94
C LEU A 148 -4.29 11.17 4.15
N ASP A 149 -5.12 10.87 5.13
CA ASP A 149 -5.37 11.72 6.28
C ASP A 149 -4.19 11.73 7.26
N GLY A 150 -3.70 10.55 7.70
CA GLY A 150 -2.64 10.32 8.71
C GLY A 150 -1.64 11.46 8.97
N ASN A 151 -2.03 12.44 9.72
CA ASN A 151 -1.48 13.78 9.71
C ASN A 151 -0.13 13.81 10.42
N ARG A 152 0.95 13.40 9.72
CA ARG A 152 2.37 13.47 10.15
C ARG A 152 2.70 12.85 11.52
N ASP A 153 1.80 12.09 12.10
CA ASP A 153 1.93 11.50 13.43
C ASP A 153 2.56 10.10 13.44
N GLY A 154 2.63 9.44 12.28
CA GLY A 154 3.25 8.11 12.16
C GLY A 154 2.32 6.96 12.56
N ASP A 155 1.00 7.23 12.67
CA ASP A 155 0.02 6.21 13.09
C ASP A 155 -0.58 5.42 11.91
N VAL A 156 -0.25 5.81 10.68
CA VAL A 156 -0.87 5.32 9.43
C VAL A 156 0.22 4.79 8.50
N ASP A 157 0.92 3.75 8.94
CA ASP A 157 1.99 3.09 8.20
C ASP A 157 1.56 1.71 7.68
N LEU A 158 1.76 1.49 6.39
CA LEU A 158 1.55 0.18 5.76
C LEU A 158 2.52 -0.88 6.29
N GLY A 159 3.68 -0.47 6.85
CA GLY A 159 4.59 -1.38 7.54
C GLY A 159 3.95 -2.00 8.79
N ASP A 160 3.27 -1.19 9.60
CA ASP A 160 2.51 -1.70 10.75
C ASP A 160 1.29 -2.48 10.28
N ALA A 161 0.59 -2.01 9.25
CA ALA A 161 -0.55 -2.74 8.72
C ALA A 161 -0.16 -4.12 8.19
N PHE A 162 0.99 -4.21 7.53
CA PHE A 162 1.58 -5.46 7.08
C PHE A 162 1.94 -6.35 8.27
N LYS A 163 2.62 -5.82 9.30
CA LYS A 163 2.96 -6.57 10.52
C LYS A 163 1.71 -7.18 11.17
N PHE A 164 0.64 -6.41 11.31
CA PHE A 164 -0.64 -6.91 11.83
C PHE A 164 -1.30 -7.91 10.90
N ALA A 165 -1.28 -7.67 9.58
CA ALA A 165 -1.81 -8.60 8.58
C ALA A 165 -1.08 -9.94 8.61
N THR A 166 0.25 -9.95 8.69
CA THR A 166 1.04 -11.18 8.84
C THR A 166 0.68 -11.91 10.13
N ARG A 167 0.53 -11.20 11.25
CA ARG A 167 0.11 -11.80 12.53
C ARG A 167 -1.33 -12.31 12.51
N PHE A 168 -2.21 -11.68 11.73
CA PHE A 168 -3.60 -12.11 11.56
C PHE A 168 -3.70 -13.38 10.71
N LEU A 169 -2.93 -13.45 9.62
CA LEU A 169 -2.89 -14.61 8.73
C LEU A 169 -2.09 -15.78 9.31
N ASN A 170 -1.03 -15.49 10.05
CA ASN A 170 -0.21 -16.47 10.74
C ASN A 170 -0.15 -16.12 12.24
N PRO A 171 -1.22 -16.40 12.99
CA PRO A 171 -1.25 -16.16 14.42
C PRO A 171 -0.14 -16.97 15.09
N PRO A 172 0.68 -16.36 15.98
CA PRO A 172 1.68 -17.12 16.71
C PRO A 172 0.96 -18.24 17.46
N ALA A 173 1.40 -19.49 17.24
CA ALA A 173 0.85 -20.64 17.93
C ALA A 173 0.88 -20.35 19.43
N ARG A 174 -0.29 -20.32 20.06
CA ARG A 174 -0.39 -20.24 21.52
C ARG A 174 0.19 -21.56 22.04
N LEU A 175 1.40 -21.51 22.58
CA LEU A 175 1.92 -22.51 23.51
C LEU A 175 1.17 -22.41 24.84
#